data_AF-A0A183JEJ8-F1
#
_entry.id   AF-A0A183JEJ8-F1
#
_cell.length_a   1.000
_cell.length_b   1.000
_cell.length_c   1.000
_cell.angle_alpha   90.00
_cell.angle_beta   90.00
_cell.angle_gamma   90.00
#
_symmetry.space_group_name_H-M   'P 1'
#
loop_
_entity.id
_entity.type
_entity.pdbx_description
1 polymer ?
#
loop_
_entity_poly.entity_id
_entity_poly.type
_entity_poly.pdbx_seq_one_letter_code
_entity_poly.pdbx_strand_id
1 'polypeptide(L)'
;MNVTGLHRGLEEKFDLFCSATTFESILACFYELCDGVVSKPTKQSWNIFHELSVNLKSYWKAAALFSKLEKRVKMKQYHHQTLCRDINVLVIGCGPCGMRCAIELALLGARVIIIEKRHTFSRFFVPQTYSGFFQAPCTLLSTLTMAN
;
A
#
# COMPACT_ATOMS: atom_id res chain seq x y z
N MET A 1 19.60 -0.07 35.10
CA MET A 1 18.99 -0.85 34.00
C MET A 1 17.77 -0.07 33.53
N ASN A 2 17.93 0.85 32.57
CA ASN A 2 16.83 1.68 32.10
C ASN A 2 16.15 0.99 30.92
N VAL A 3 14.92 0.55 31.17
CA VAL A 3 13.99 0.01 30.18
C VAL A 3 13.44 1.21 29.39
N THR A 4 14.16 1.66 28.37
CA THR A 4 13.58 2.50 27.32
C THR A 4 12.72 1.61 26.45
N GLY A 5 11.42 1.85 26.41
CA GLY A 5 10.50 1.18 25.49
C GLY A 5 11.09 1.20 24.08
N LEU A 6 11.27 0.00 23.53
CA LEU A 6 11.94 -0.27 22.26
C LEU A 6 11.12 0.36 21.12
N HIS A 7 11.33 1.63 20.81
CA HIS A 7 10.76 2.25 19.61
C HIS A 7 11.49 1.63 18.41
N ARG A 8 10.91 0.57 17.84
CA ARG A 8 11.45 -0.12 16.66
C ARG A 8 11.71 0.89 15.54
N GLY A 9 12.84 0.73 14.86
CA GLY A 9 13.23 1.60 13.75
C GLY A 9 12.22 1.52 12.61
N LEU A 10 12.13 2.59 11.80
CA LEU A 10 11.19 2.63 10.67
C LEU A 10 11.46 1.52 9.65
N GLU A 11 12.72 1.16 9.47
CA GLU A 11 13.18 0.07 8.61
C GLU A 11 12.70 -1.31 9.13
N GLU A 12 12.76 -1.52 10.46
CA GLU A 12 12.29 -2.74 11.11
C GLU A 12 10.77 -2.90 10.98
N LYS A 13 10.01 -1.81 11.13
CA LYS A 13 8.56 -1.79 10.87
C LYS A 13 8.23 -2.14 9.42
N PHE A 14 9.03 -1.64 8.46
CA PHE A 14 8.86 -1.98 7.05
C PHE A 14 9.18 -3.46 6.77
N ASP A 15 10.17 -4.04 7.45
CA ASP A 15 10.48 -5.47 7.33
C ASP A 15 9.39 -6.37 7.94
N LEU A 16 8.81 -5.96 9.07
CA LEU A 16 7.64 -6.62 9.65
C LEU A 16 6.45 -6.57 8.68
N PHE A 17 6.19 -5.41 8.09
CA PHE A 17 5.17 -5.28 7.03
C PHE A 17 5.45 -6.21 5.84
N CYS A 18 6.71 -6.36 5.43
CA CYS A 18 7.08 -7.24 4.33
C CYS A 18 7.00 -8.74 4.66
N SER A 19 7.12 -9.11 5.93
CA SER A 19 7.11 -10.50 6.40
C SER A 19 5.73 -10.96 6.88
N ALA A 20 4.81 -10.03 7.11
CA ALA A 20 3.43 -10.31 7.49
C ALA A 20 2.70 -11.16 6.43
N THR A 21 2.01 -12.21 6.88
CA THR A 21 1.35 -13.19 6.00
C THR A 21 -0.18 -13.18 6.12
N THR A 22 -0.72 -12.52 7.14
CA THR A 22 -2.17 -12.41 7.36
C THR A 22 -2.65 -11.00 7.06
N PHE A 23 -3.89 -10.87 6.61
CA PHE A 23 -4.45 -9.54 6.30
C PHE A 23 -4.40 -8.58 7.49
N GLU A 24 -4.79 -9.06 8.67
CA GLU A 24 -4.79 -8.30 9.91
C GLU A 24 -3.39 -7.84 10.32
N SER A 25 -2.38 -8.72 10.21
CA SER A 25 -0.99 -8.34 10.52
C SER A 25 -0.43 -7.34 9.51
N ILE A 26 -0.71 -7.51 8.21
CA ILE A 26 -0.25 -6.57 7.19
C ILE A 26 -0.88 -5.19 7.43
N LEU A 27 -2.19 -5.14 7.76
CA LEU A 27 -2.88 -3.91 8.12
C LEU A 27 -2.28 -3.26 9.37
N ALA A 28 -2.09 -4.03 10.45
CA ALA A 28 -1.53 -3.52 11.70
C ALA A 28 -0.12 -2.95 11.50
N CYS A 29 0.78 -3.70 10.85
CA CYS A 29 2.13 -3.24 10.54
C CYS A 29 2.13 -2.00 9.64
N PHE A 30 1.19 -1.91 8.69
CA PHE A 30 1.04 -0.73 7.84
C PHE A 30 0.59 0.50 8.62
N TYR A 31 -0.38 0.36 9.54
CA TYR A 31 -0.81 1.46 10.39
C TYR A 31 0.30 1.92 11.33
N GLU A 32 1.05 0.99 11.93
CA GLU A 32 2.22 1.33 12.77
C GLU A 32 3.33 2.03 11.98
N LEU A 33 3.48 1.69 10.69
CA LEU A 33 4.41 2.36 9.78
C LEU A 33 3.92 3.78 9.46
N CYS A 34 2.62 3.94 9.18
CA CYS A 34 2.02 5.23 8.89
C CYS A 34 2.03 6.16 10.11
N ASP A 35 1.75 5.65 11.31
CA ASP A 35 1.78 6.44 12.55
C ASP A 35 3.16 7.06 12.82
N GLY A 36 4.23 6.36 12.42
CA GLY A 36 5.60 6.85 12.55
C GLY A 36 6.05 7.84 11.47
N VAL A 37 5.25 8.07 10.41
CA VAL A 37 5.68 8.83 9.22
C VAL A 37 4.68 9.90 8.80
N VAL A 38 3.39 9.57 8.82
CA VAL A 38 2.30 10.34 8.23
C VAL A 38 1.76 11.29 9.27
N SER A 39 2.14 12.56 9.18
CA SER A 39 1.82 13.55 10.24
C SER A 39 0.37 14.06 10.17
N LYS A 40 -0.35 13.86 9.05
CA LYS A 40 -1.73 14.34 8.86
C LYS A 40 -2.59 13.33 8.07
N PRO A 41 -3.86 13.10 8.46
CA PRO A 41 -4.80 12.36 7.62
C PRO A 41 -5.03 13.15 6.32
N THR A 42 -4.57 12.59 5.20
CA THR A 42 -4.74 13.20 3.88
C THR A 42 -5.80 12.45 3.09
N LYS A 43 -6.71 13.16 2.43
CA LYS A 43 -7.71 12.55 1.53
C LYS A 43 -7.10 11.97 0.25
N GLN A 44 -5.83 12.29 0.00
CA GLN A 44 -5.10 11.97 -1.21
C GLN A 44 -4.04 10.93 -0.88
N SER A 45 -4.36 9.70 -1.21
CA SER A 45 -3.55 8.51 -1.07
C SER A 45 -2.09 8.61 -1.53
N TRP A 46 -1.85 9.44 -2.55
CA TRP A 46 -0.52 9.68 -3.08
C TRP A 46 0.40 10.43 -2.11
N ASN A 47 -0.16 11.29 -1.25
CA ASN A 47 0.65 12.02 -0.28
C ASN A 47 1.23 11.07 0.77
N ILE A 48 0.45 10.06 1.18
CA ILE A 48 0.90 8.98 2.06
C ILE A 48 2.06 8.22 1.41
N PHE A 49 1.92 7.84 0.14
CA PHE A 49 3.00 7.19 -0.62
C PHE A 49 4.26 8.06 -0.68
N HIS A 50 4.11 9.36 -0.97
CA HIS A 50 5.24 10.28 -1.08
C HIS A 50 5.97 10.46 0.25
N GLU A 51 5.22 10.62 1.35
CA GLU A 51 5.78 10.76 2.70
C GLU A 51 6.51 9.48 3.13
N LEU A 52 5.93 8.30 2.88
CA LEU A 52 6.60 7.01 3.09
C LEU A 52 7.87 6.88 2.24
N SER A 53 7.82 7.23 0.94
CA SER A 53 8.96 7.15 0.03
C SER A 53 10.11 8.04 0.47
N VAL A 54 9.82 9.27 0.93
CA VAL A 54 10.84 10.21 1.42
C VAL A 54 11.49 9.69 2.71
N ASN A 55 10.70 9.22 3.67
CA ASN A 55 11.21 8.78 4.97
C ASN A 55 11.97 7.44 4.92
N LEU A 56 11.65 6.58 3.95
CA LEU A 56 12.30 5.28 3.73
C LEU A 56 13.30 5.31 2.56
N LYS A 57 13.67 6.49 2.06
CA LYS A 57 14.54 6.63 0.88
C LYS A 57 15.93 6.02 1.07
N SER A 58 16.46 6.06 2.29
CA SER A 58 17.76 5.46 2.66
C SER A 58 17.72 3.93 2.71
N TYR A 59 16.54 3.32 2.84
CA TYR A 59 16.42 1.89 3.00
C TYR A 59 16.29 1.19 1.65
N TRP A 60 17.30 0.38 1.28
CA TRP A 60 17.44 -0.20 -0.06
C TRP A 60 16.23 -1.02 -0.50
N LYS A 61 15.61 -1.78 0.41
CA LYS A 61 14.48 -2.66 0.11
C LYS A 61 13.21 -1.86 -0.19
N ALA A 62 12.97 -0.79 0.58
CA ALA A 62 11.87 0.12 0.34
C ALA A 62 12.10 0.98 -0.91
N ALA A 63 13.32 1.49 -1.11
CA ALA A 63 13.69 2.27 -2.30
C ALA A 63 13.47 1.48 -3.61
N ALA A 64 13.81 0.18 -3.63
CA ALA A 64 13.58 -0.68 -4.78
C ALA A 64 12.08 -0.85 -5.11
N LEU A 65 11.23 -0.95 -4.08
CA LEU A 65 9.78 -0.99 -4.23
C LEU A 65 9.24 0.34 -4.76
N PHE A 66 9.57 1.45 -4.08
CA PHE A 66 9.05 2.76 -4.44
C PHE A 66 9.47 3.19 -5.84
N SER A 67 10.69 2.85 -6.28
CA SER A 67 11.12 3.08 -7.66
C SER A 67 10.22 2.41 -8.71
N LYS A 68 9.72 1.18 -8.45
CA LYS A 68 8.80 0.50 -9.35
C LYS A 68 7.43 1.18 -9.40
N LEU A 69 6.92 1.63 -8.25
CA LEU A 69 5.64 2.32 -8.16
C LEU A 69 5.70 3.70 -8.80
N GLU A 70 6.75 4.48 -8.55
CA GLU A 70 6.97 5.77 -9.21
C GLU A 70 7.06 5.66 -10.73
N LYS A 71 7.78 4.65 -11.25
CA LYS A 71 7.85 4.39 -12.70
C LYS A 71 6.47 4.16 -13.28
N ARG A 72 5.63 3.39 -12.57
CA ARG A 72 4.26 3.11 -12.99
C ARG A 72 3.42 4.38 -13.04
N VAL A 73 3.48 5.20 -12.00
CA VAL A 73 2.73 6.47 -11.90
C VAL A 73 3.11 7.45 -13.01
N LYS A 74 4.40 7.47 -13.38
CA LYS A 74 4.94 8.33 -14.46
C LYS A 74 4.54 7.86 -15.87
N MET A 75 3.87 6.71 -16.02
CA MET A 75 3.39 6.28 -17.33
C MET A 75 2.31 7.23 -17.86
N LYS A 76 2.37 7.53 -19.16
CA LYS A 76 1.48 8.50 -19.83
C LYS A 76 -0.01 8.20 -19.62
N GLN A 77 -0.38 6.92 -19.57
CA GLN A 77 -1.75 6.43 -19.39
C GLN A 77 -2.40 6.87 -18.08
N TYR A 78 -1.63 7.22 -17.04
CA TYR A 78 -2.17 7.69 -15.77
C TYR A 78 -2.27 9.22 -15.70
N HIS A 79 -1.85 9.94 -16.75
CA HIS A 79 -2.00 11.39 -16.90
C HIS A 79 -1.64 12.19 -15.63
N HIS A 80 -0.53 11.83 -14.95
CA HIS A 80 -0.11 12.51 -13.71
C HIS A 80 -1.21 12.57 -12.63
N GLN A 81 -2.07 11.54 -12.53
CA GLN A 81 -3.14 11.45 -11.55
C GLN A 81 -4.15 12.61 -11.68
N THR A 82 -4.44 13.05 -12.90
CA THR A 82 -5.38 14.14 -13.17
C THR A 82 -6.74 13.67 -13.66
N LEU A 83 -6.86 12.45 -14.19
CA LEU A 83 -8.09 11.96 -14.82
C LEU A 83 -9.25 11.76 -13.84
N CYS A 84 -8.96 11.29 -12.62
CA CYS A 84 -9.99 10.94 -11.65
C CYS A 84 -9.87 11.71 -10.33
N ARG A 85 -9.18 12.86 -10.31
CA ARG A 85 -8.81 13.59 -9.08
C ARG A 85 -9.98 13.88 -8.12
N ASP A 86 -11.15 14.18 -8.67
CA ASP A 86 -12.35 14.55 -7.89
C ASP A 86 -13.39 13.41 -7.83
N ILE A 87 -13.00 12.21 -8.25
CA ILE A 87 -13.89 11.04 -8.27
C ILE A 87 -13.65 10.20 -7.01
N ASN A 88 -14.75 9.93 -6.30
CA ASN A 88 -14.78 8.97 -5.20
C ASN A 88 -15.29 7.63 -5.73
N VAL A 89 -14.50 6.57 -5.55
CA VAL A 89 -14.87 5.21 -5.97
C VAL A 89 -14.96 4.29 -4.76
N LEU A 90 -16.07 3.57 -4.66
CA LEU A 90 -16.27 2.51 -3.68
C LEU A 90 -16.07 1.15 -4.35
N VAL A 91 -15.03 0.42 -3.95
CA VAL A 91 -14.76 -0.95 -4.40
C VAL A 91 -15.29 -1.92 -3.35
N ILE A 92 -16.21 -2.79 -3.75
CA ILE A 92 -16.78 -3.83 -2.89
C ILE A 92 -16.07 -5.15 -3.21
N GLY A 93 -15.28 -5.62 -2.26
CA GLY A 93 -14.50 -6.84 -2.35
C GLY A 93 -13.00 -6.58 -2.54
N CYS A 94 -12.18 -7.08 -1.62
CA CYS A 94 -10.72 -6.99 -1.61
C CYS A 94 -10.06 -8.25 -2.22
N GLY A 95 -10.74 -8.91 -3.16
CA GLY A 95 -10.13 -10.00 -3.94
C GLY A 95 -8.99 -9.51 -4.85
N PRO A 96 -8.26 -10.42 -5.54
CA PRO A 96 -7.15 -10.02 -6.41
C PRO A 96 -7.58 -9.05 -7.53
N CYS A 97 -8.79 -9.24 -8.08
CA CYS A 97 -9.36 -8.32 -9.06
C CYS A 97 -9.78 -6.97 -8.44
N GLY A 98 -10.35 -6.98 -7.24
CA GLY A 98 -10.78 -5.77 -6.52
C GLY A 98 -9.61 -4.89 -6.11
N MET A 99 -8.57 -5.48 -5.52
CA MET A 99 -7.32 -4.78 -5.21
C MET A 99 -6.66 -4.21 -6.48
N ARG A 100 -6.64 -4.98 -7.57
CA ARG A 100 -6.09 -4.50 -8.84
C ARG A 100 -6.84 -3.27 -9.34
N CYS A 101 -8.17 -3.31 -9.38
CA CYS A 101 -8.97 -2.15 -9.78
C CYS A 101 -8.72 -0.94 -8.86
N ALA A 102 -8.67 -1.18 -7.54
CA ALA A 102 -8.42 -0.11 -6.58
C ALA A 102 -7.07 0.59 -6.83
N ILE A 103 -6.01 -0.17 -7.09
CA ILE A 103 -4.69 0.39 -7.41
C ILE A 103 -4.75 1.19 -8.72
N GLU A 104 -5.35 0.67 -9.79
CA GLU A 104 -5.43 1.42 -11.05
C GLU A 104 -6.20 2.74 -10.90
N LEU A 105 -7.34 2.72 -10.19
CA LEU A 105 -8.16 3.90 -9.96
C LEU A 105 -7.42 4.96 -9.17
N ALA A 106 -6.70 4.54 -8.15
CA ALA A 106 -5.95 5.47 -7.33
C ALA A 106 -4.67 5.96 -8.05
N LEU A 107 -4.07 5.18 -8.97
CA LEU A 107 -3.05 5.67 -9.91
C LEU A 107 -3.60 6.71 -10.90
N LEU A 108 -4.90 6.67 -11.23
CA LEU A 108 -5.59 7.70 -12.02
C LEU A 108 -5.91 8.96 -11.20
N GLY A 109 -5.67 8.94 -9.89
CA GLY A 109 -5.93 10.03 -8.95
C GLY A 109 -7.28 9.96 -8.25
N ALA A 110 -8.06 8.89 -8.42
CA ALA A 110 -9.31 8.72 -7.70
C ALA A 110 -9.10 8.51 -6.20
N ARG A 111 -10.05 8.99 -5.40
CA ARG A 111 -10.17 8.58 -4.00
C ARG A 111 -10.88 7.24 -3.96
N VAL A 112 -10.17 6.19 -3.54
CA VAL A 112 -10.72 4.82 -3.52
C VAL A 112 -11.00 4.39 -2.09
N ILE A 113 -12.18 3.83 -1.86
CA ILE A 113 -12.54 3.21 -0.58
C ILE A 113 -12.84 1.75 -0.88
N ILE A 114 -12.25 0.83 -0.11
CA ILE A 114 -12.48 -0.60 -0.29
C ILE A 114 -13.24 -1.13 0.91
N ILE A 115 -14.35 -1.84 0.65
CA ILE A 115 -15.09 -2.57 1.68
C ILE A 115 -14.95 -4.05 1.40
N GLU A 116 -14.49 -4.81 2.39
CA GLU A 116 -14.43 -6.26 2.35
C GLU A 116 -15.17 -6.82 3.56
N LYS A 117 -16.01 -7.84 3.32
CA LYS A 117 -16.80 -8.49 4.37
C LYS A 117 -15.94 -9.42 5.23
N ARG A 118 -14.84 -9.96 4.69
CA ARG A 118 -13.99 -10.93 5.36
C ARG A 118 -12.81 -10.27 6.06
N HIS A 119 -12.50 -10.74 7.27
CA HIS A 119 -11.33 -10.32 8.03
C HIS A 119 -10.06 -11.13 7.67
N THR A 120 -10.18 -12.20 6.87
CA THR A 120 -9.07 -13.08 6.49
C THR A 120 -9.06 -13.41 5.00
N PHE A 121 -7.87 -13.37 4.39
CA PHE A 121 -7.60 -13.96 3.07
C PHE A 121 -7.50 -15.49 3.20
N SER A 122 -8.62 -16.18 3.35
CA SER A 122 -8.64 -17.64 3.54
C SER A 122 -8.76 -18.45 2.24
N ARG A 123 -8.69 -17.80 1.07
CA ARG A 123 -8.76 -18.47 -0.23
C ARG A 123 -7.36 -18.64 -0.79
N PHE A 124 -6.74 -19.79 -0.52
CA PHE A 124 -5.79 -20.41 -1.44
C PHE A 124 -6.56 -20.80 -2.71
N PHE A 125 -6.93 -19.83 -3.54
CA PHE A 125 -7.19 -20.14 -4.93
C PHE A 125 -5.81 -20.09 -5.57
N VAL A 126 -5.23 -21.25 -5.91
CA VAL A 126 -4.04 -21.30 -6.77
C VAL A 126 -4.53 -20.84 -8.15
N PRO A 127 -4.34 -19.58 -8.54
CA PRO A 127 -4.66 -19.22 -9.90
C PRO A 127 -3.55 -19.89 -10.72
N GLN A 128 -3.91 -20.74 -11.69
CA GLN A 128 -2.96 -21.07 -12.75
C GLN A 128 -2.68 -19.77 -13.51
N THR A 129 -1.70 -19.02 -13.04
CA THR A 129 -1.28 -17.76 -13.64
C THR A 129 0.22 -17.76 -13.74
N TYR A 130 0.70 -17.86 -14.98
CA TYR A 130 1.85 -17.17 -15.53
C TYR A 130 2.75 -16.50 -14.46
N SER A 131 3.90 -17.12 -14.28
CA SER A 131 5.12 -16.79 -13.52
C SER A 131 5.49 -15.31 -13.28
N GLY A 132 4.60 -14.48 -12.70
CA GLY A 132 4.96 -13.08 -12.44
C GLY A 132 4.07 -12.21 -11.56
N PHE A 133 2.91 -12.65 -11.07
CA PHE A 133 1.98 -11.75 -10.37
C PHE A 133 1.71 -12.01 -8.89
N PHE A 134 2.23 -13.07 -8.30
CA PHE A 134 1.93 -13.45 -6.92
C PHE A 134 3.14 -13.34 -5.99
N GLN A 135 3.73 -12.14 -5.91
CA GLN A 135 4.58 -11.79 -4.78
C GLN A 135 4.67 -10.28 -4.69
N ALA A 136 3.89 -9.68 -3.80
CA ALA A 136 4.51 -8.98 -2.68
C ALA A 136 3.50 -8.16 -1.84
N PRO A 137 3.84 -7.90 -0.56
CA PRO A 137 3.29 -6.82 0.26
C PRO A 137 3.21 -5.45 -0.46
N CYS A 138 3.97 -5.27 -1.55
CA CYS A 138 3.94 -4.13 -2.47
C CYS A 138 2.55 -3.79 -3.05
N THR A 139 1.73 -4.81 -3.33
CA THR A 139 0.36 -4.61 -3.84
C THR A 139 -0.57 -4.14 -2.73
N LEU A 140 -0.36 -4.62 -1.49
CA LEU A 140 -1.11 -4.16 -0.33
C LEU A 140 -0.69 -2.75 0.08
N LEU A 141 0.60 -2.41 -0.01
CA LEU A 141 1.10 -1.07 0.31
C LEU A 141 0.45 -0.01 -0.57
N SER A 142 0.37 -0.26 -1.89
CA SER A 142 -0.36 0.63 -2.80
C SER A 142 -1.85 0.67 -2.50
N THR A 143 -2.47 -0.43 -2.11
CA THR A 143 -3.92 -0.46 -1.80
C THR A 143 -4.25 0.24 -0.47
N LEU A 144 -3.39 0.11 0.54
CA LEU A 144 -3.61 0.65 1.90
C LEU A 144 -3.21 2.11 2.05
N THR A 145 -2.17 2.58 1.33
CA THR A 145 -2.00 4.03 1.15
C THR A 145 -3.18 4.62 0.37
N MET A 146 -3.91 3.80 -0.38
CA MET A 146 -5.01 4.21 -1.25
C MET A 146 -6.42 4.20 -0.66
N ALA A 147 -6.60 3.70 0.57
CA ALA A 147 -7.90 3.54 1.22
C ALA A 147 -8.18 4.51 2.40
N ASN A 148 -7.23 5.36 2.79
CA ASN A 148 -7.36 6.33 3.89
C ASN A 148 -7.56 7.75 3.34
#